data_AF-A0A358MAA4-F1
#
_entry.id   AF-A0A358MAA4-F1
#
_cell.length_a   1.000
_cell.length_b   1.000
_cell.length_c   1.000
_cell.angle_alpha   90.00
_cell.angle_beta   90.00
_cell.angle_gamma   90.00
#
_symmetry.space_group_name_H-M   'P 1'
#
loop_
_entity.id
_entity.type
_entity.pdbx_description
1 polymer ?
#
loop_
_entity_poly.entity_id
_entity_poly.type
_entity_poly.pdbx_seq_one_letter_code
_entity_poly.pdbx_strand_id
1 'polypeptide(L)'
;MSYINEAEEAGMAMRRQFGSGAGAKKLTGTADRLLSALQNRNVNQFVTVLVKQYGALNMDVPLVFLEISKNERRFQEIANAFLLGLCQSDEENRN
;
A
#
# COMPACT_ATOMS: atom_id res chain seq x y z
N MET A 1 -10.68 -10.63 10.93
CA MET A 1 -9.80 -10.71 9.74
C MET A 1 -8.36 -10.61 10.20
N SER A 2 -7.42 -11.28 9.52
CA SER A 2 -5.99 -11.08 9.80
C SER A 2 -5.56 -9.67 9.35
N TYR A 3 -4.66 -9.03 10.09
CA TYR A 3 -4.08 -7.73 9.70
C TYR A 3 -3.36 -7.80 8.34
N ILE A 4 -2.93 -8.99 7.92
CA ILE A 4 -2.35 -9.22 6.59
C ILE A 4 -3.40 -9.02 5.50
N ASN A 5 -4.57 -9.64 5.64
CA ASN A 5 -5.66 -9.54 4.66
C ASN A 5 -6.19 -8.10 4.57
N GLU A 6 -6.32 -7.40 5.71
CA GLU A 6 -6.74 -5.99 5.71
C GLU A 6 -5.73 -5.09 4.96
N ALA A 7 -4.44 -5.34 5.14
CA ALA A 7 -3.38 -4.61 4.45
C ALA A 7 -3.39 -4.90 2.93
N GLU A 8 -3.56 -6.15 2.53
CA GLU A 8 -3.69 -6.54 1.13
C GLU A 8 -4.91 -5.91 0.46
N GLU A 9 -6.08 -5.99 1.11
CA GLU A 9 -7.32 -5.36 0.64
C GLU A 9 -7.19 -3.85 0.51
N ALA A 10 -6.50 -3.19 1.45
CA ALA A 10 -6.18 -1.77 1.37
C ALA A 10 -5.32 -1.44 0.14
N GLY A 11 -4.36 -2.31 -0.21
CA GLY A 11 -3.52 -2.18 -1.41
C GLY A 11 -4.36 -2.24 -2.69
N MET A 12 -5.23 -3.25 -2.78
CA MET A 12 -6.16 -3.40 -3.91
C MET A 12 -7.12 -2.21 -4.02
N ALA A 13 -7.65 -1.73 -2.89
CA ALA A 13 -8.55 -0.59 -2.85
C ALA A 13 -7.87 0.68 -3.38
N MET A 14 -6.63 0.96 -2.94
CA MET A 14 -5.86 2.10 -3.45
C MET A 14 -5.59 1.95 -4.95
N ARG A 15 -5.20 0.75 -5.42
CA ARG A 15 -4.96 0.49 -6.85
C ARG A 15 -6.18 0.86 -7.70
N ARG A 16 -7.37 0.41 -7.30
CA ARG A 16 -8.64 0.67 -8.02
C ARG A 16 -8.91 2.16 -8.20
N GLN A 17 -8.45 3.01 -7.26
CA GLN A 17 -8.61 4.46 -7.35
C GLN A 17 -7.64 5.14 -8.31
N PHE A 18 -6.50 4.52 -8.63
CA PHE A 18 -5.58 5.09 -9.61
C PHE A 18 -6.13 5.03 -11.04
N GLY A 19 -6.97 4.07 -11.41
CA GLY A 19 -7.50 3.94 -12.76
C GLY A 19 -6.42 3.71 -13.83
N SER A 20 -6.71 4.07 -15.10
CA SER A 20 -5.83 3.78 -16.25
C SER A 20 -4.99 4.99 -16.72
N GLY A 21 -4.03 4.75 -17.62
CA GLY A 21 -3.23 5.80 -18.25
C GLY A 21 -2.29 6.55 -17.29
N ALA A 22 -2.52 7.85 -17.09
CA ALA A 22 -1.71 8.68 -16.19
C ALA A 22 -1.77 8.20 -14.74
N GLY A 23 -2.90 7.62 -14.33
CA GLY A 23 -3.08 7.01 -13.03
C GLY A 23 -2.20 5.79 -12.79
N ALA A 24 -2.12 4.88 -13.78
CA ALA A 24 -1.24 3.72 -13.72
C ALA A 24 0.25 4.11 -13.56
N LYS A 25 0.71 5.17 -14.25
CA LYS A 25 2.07 5.69 -14.06
C LYS A 25 2.32 6.20 -12.64
N LYS A 26 1.33 6.92 -12.07
CA LYS A 26 1.40 7.40 -10.67
C LYS A 26 1.36 6.24 -9.67
N LEU A 27 0.62 5.18 -9.95
CA LEU A 27 0.60 3.95 -9.15
C LEU A 27 1.99 3.31 -9.13
N THR A 28 2.61 3.07 -10.29
CA THR A 28 3.97 2.50 -10.37
C THR A 28 4.97 3.32 -9.55
N GLY A 29 5.03 4.64 -9.80
CA GLY A 29 5.93 5.51 -9.04
C GLY A 29 5.59 5.63 -7.55
N THR A 30 4.37 5.29 -7.13
CA THR A 30 3.97 5.19 -5.72
C THR A 30 4.46 3.87 -5.11
N ALA A 31 4.24 2.76 -5.80
CA ALA A 31 4.72 1.44 -5.40
C ALA A 31 6.25 1.44 -5.24
N ASP A 32 7.00 2.04 -6.18
CA ASP A 32 8.46 2.12 -6.10
C ASP A 32 8.95 2.88 -4.86
N ARG A 33 8.29 3.99 -4.52
CA ARG A 33 8.65 4.80 -3.33
C ARG A 33 8.35 4.05 -2.03
N LEU A 34 7.24 3.34 -1.97
CA LEU A 34 6.86 2.52 -0.81
C LEU A 34 7.79 1.32 -0.66
N LEU A 35 8.11 0.62 -1.77
CA LEU A 35 9.05 -0.49 -1.78
C LEU A 35 10.45 -0.04 -1.33
N SER A 36 10.90 1.11 -1.82
CA SER A 36 12.18 1.71 -1.40
C SER A 36 12.20 2.02 0.11
N ALA A 37 11.09 2.55 0.65
CA ALA A 37 10.98 2.81 2.08
C ALA A 37 10.99 1.51 2.91
N LEU A 38 10.31 0.47 2.44
CA LEU A 38 10.31 -0.85 3.05
C LEU A 38 11.71 -1.48 3.07
N GLN A 39 12.40 -1.51 1.93
CA GLN A 39 13.76 -2.05 1.82
C GLN A 39 14.75 -1.35 2.76
N ASN A 40 14.60 -0.03 2.92
CA ASN A 40 15.42 0.78 3.82
C ASN A 40 14.96 0.76 5.27
N ARG A 41 13.95 -0.04 5.62
CA ARG A 41 13.34 -0.12 6.96
C ARG A 41 12.88 1.25 7.48
N ASN A 42 12.52 2.16 6.57
CA ASN A 42 12.18 3.54 6.88
C ASN A 42 10.67 3.70 7.04
N VAL A 43 10.18 3.39 8.24
CA VAL A 43 8.75 3.48 8.60
C VAL A 43 8.20 4.89 8.35
N ASN A 44 8.95 5.93 8.72
CA ASN A 44 8.51 7.32 8.57
C ASN A 44 8.29 7.70 7.11
N GLN A 45 9.21 7.30 6.23
CA GLN A 45 9.07 7.52 4.79
C GLN A 45 7.88 6.74 4.22
N PHE A 46 7.69 5.49 4.66
CA PHE A 46 6.56 4.67 4.22
C PHE A 46 5.22 5.34 4.60
N VAL A 47 5.03 5.72 5.86
CA VAL A 47 3.82 6.42 6.33
C VAL A 47 3.62 7.73 5.59
N THR A 48 4.68 8.51 5.38
CA THR A 48 4.58 9.81 4.68
C THR A 48 4.08 9.62 3.25
N VAL A 49 4.62 8.64 2.51
CA VAL A 49 4.15 8.33 1.17
C VAL A 49 2.72 7.82 1.20
N LEU A 50 2.40 6.89 2.11
CA LEU A 50 1.07 6.33 2.29
C LEU A 50 0.02 7.42 2.51
N VAL A 51 0.15 8.22 3.57
CA VAL A 51 -0.79 9.29 3.93
C VAL A 51 -0.96 10.30 2.81
N LYS A 52 0.12 10.67 2.13
CA LYS A 52 0.06 11.60 0.99
C LYS A 52 -0.80 11.04 -0.16
N GLN A 53 -0.70 9.74 -0.44
CA GLN A 53 -1.48 9.13 -1.52
C GLN A 53 -2.93 8.94 -1.14
N TYR A 54 -3.21 8.48 0.08
CA TYR A 54 -4.58 8.41 0.60
C TYR A 54 -5.26 9.79 0.56
N GLY A 55 -4.57 10.85 1.00
CA GLY A 55 -5.07 12.22 0.90
C GLY A 55 -5.29 12.69 -0.54
N ALA A 56 -4.37 12.38 -1.46
CA ALA A 56 -4.51 12.75 -2.87
C ALA A 56 -5.68 12.03 -3.57
N LEU A 57 -6.05 10.84 -3.08
CA LEU A 57 -7.15 10.03 -3.60
C LEU A 57 -8.47 10.25 -2.82
N ASN A 58 -8.49 11.16 -1.84
CA ASN A 58 -9.63 11.38 -0.93
C ASN A 58 -10.11 10.09 -0.24
N MET A 59 -9.15 9.26 0.20
CA MET A 59 -9.41 8.02 0.92
C MET A 59 -9.00 8.15 2.38
N ASP A 60 -9.73 7.48 3.27
CA ASP A 60 -9.33 7.31 4.66
C ASP A 60 -8.20 6.29 4.80
N VAL A 61 -7.22 6.58 5.65
CA VAL A 61 -6.10 5.66 5.93
C VAL A 61 -6.59 4.51 6.82
N PRO A 62 -6.46 3.23 6.38
CA PRO A 62 -6.87 2.08 7.17
C PRO A 62 -6.14 1.96 8.51
N LEU A 63 -6.86 1.55 9.55
CA LEU A 63 -6.32 1.46 10.91
C LEU A 63 -5.21 0.41 11.04
N VAL A 64 -5.17 -0.61 10.18
CA VAL A 64 -4.05 -1.58 10.13
C VAL A 64 -2.68 -0.90 10.03
N PHE A 65 -2.58 0.28 9.41
CA PHE A 65 -1.32 1.00 9.30
C PHE A 65 -0.81 1.58 10.62
N LEU A 66 -1.64 1.67 11.67
CA LEU A 66 -1.17 2.03 13.02
C LEU A 66 -0.27 0.96 13.64
N GLU A 67 -0.42 -0.30 13.20
CA GLU A 67 0.35 -1.42 13.73
C GLU A 67 1.81 -1.42 13.27
N ILE A 68 2.13 -0.72 12.18
CA ILE A 68 3.47 -0.76 11.58
C ILE A 68 4.53 -0.07 12.44
N SER A 69 4.13 0.85 13.31
CA SER A 69 5.04 1.53 14.24
C SER A 69 5.37 0.71 15.48
N LYS A 70 4.68 -0.42 15.71
CA LYS A 70 4.86 -1.21 16.94
C LYS A 70 6.17 -1.98 16.98
N ASN A 71 6.58 -2.56 15.84
CA ASN A 71 7.88 -3.21 15.68
C ASN A 71 8.17 -3.47 14.21
N GLU A 72 9.43 -3.79 13.94
CA GLU A 72 9.92 -4.02 12.57
C GLU A 72 9.20 -5.18 11.86
N ARG A 73 8.91 -6.27 12.57
CA ARG A 73 8.21 -7.42 11.99
C ARG A 73 6.81 -7.03 11.50
N ARG A 74 6.06 -6.25 12.29
CA ARG A 74 4.75 -5.73 11.91
C ARG A 74 4.85 -4.81 10.69
N PHE A 75 5.85 -3.94 10.65
CA PHE A 75 6.10 -3.12 9.48
C PHE A 75 6.30 -3.97 8.22
N GLN A 76 7.19 -4.96 8.29
CA GLN A 76 7.48 -5.82 7.13
C GLN A 76 6.25 -6.62 6.69
N GLU A 77 5.53 -7.26 7.61
CA GLU A 77 4.36 -8.09 7.26
C GLU A 77 3.25 -7.24 6.62
N ILE A 78 2.91 -6.09 7.20
CA ILE A 78 1.84 -5.21 6.71
C ILE A 78 2.25 -4.51 5.41
N ALA A 79 3.47 -3.97 5.33
CA ALA A 79 3.94 -3.28 4.14
C ALA A 79 4.06 -4.21 2.93
N ASN A 80 4.53 -5.45 3.13
CA ASN A 80 4.56 -6.45 2.06
C ASN A 80 3.15 -6.82 1.59
N ALA A 81 2.23 -7.12 2.52
CA ALA A 81 0.85 -7.43 2.17
C ALA A 81 0.17 -6.31 1.37
N PHE A 82 0.35 -5.07 1.82
CA PHE A 82 -0.13 -3.89 1.10
C PHE A 82 0.47 -3.75 -0.30
N LEU A 83 1.79 -3.91 -0.44
CA LEU A 83 2.45 -3.82 -1.74
C LEU A 83 2.00 -4.92 -2.71
N LEU A 84 1.75 -6.14 -2.22
CA LEU A 84 1.20 -7.22 -3.03
C LEU A 84 -0.18 -6.84 -3.60
N GLY A 85 -1.11 -6.41 -2.74
CA GLY A 85 -2.44 -5.97 -3.19
C GLY A 85 -2.39 -4.74 -4.10
N LEU A 86 -1.45 -3.82 -3.87
CA LEU A 86 -1.25 -2.63 -4.71
C LEU A 86 -0.75 -3.00 -6.12
N CYS A 87 0.12 -4.01 -6.22
CA CYS A 87 0.73 -4.46 -7.47
C CYS A 87 -0.09 -5.51 -8.22
N GLN A 88 -1.04 -6.17 -7.55
CA GLN A 88 -1.87 -7.23 -8.12
C GLN A 88 -2.56 -6.78 -9.41
N SER A 89 -2.44 -7.57 -10.50
CA SER A 89 -3.12 -7.25 -11.76
C SER A 89 -4.61 -7.56 -11.66
N ASP A 90 -5.45 -6.79 -12.34
CA ASP A 90 -6.90 -7.04 -12.37
C ASP A 90 -7.27 -8.37 -13.10
N GLU A 91 -6.27 -9.07 -13.65
CA GLU A 91 -6.45 -10.35 -14.37
C GLU A 91 -6.68 -11.55 -13.44
N GLU A 92 -6.26 -11.49 -12.17
CA GLU A 92 -6.40 -12.62 -11.23
C GLU A 92 -7.84 -12.87 -10.74
N ASN A 93 -8.81 -12.00 -11.07
CA ASN A 93 -10.23 -12.19 -10.77
C ASN A 93 -11.06 -12.76 -11.95
N ARG A 94 -10.40 -13.31 -12.99
CA ARG A 94 -11.06 -14.09 -14.06
C ARG A 94 -10.65 -15.56 -14.00
N ASN A 95 -11.03 -16.28 -12.95
CA ASN A 95 -11.10 -17.75 -12.95
C ASN A 95 -12.18 -18.21 -11.96
#